data_AF-Q6BGW6-F1
#
_entry.id   AF-Q6BGW6-F1
#
_cell.length_a   1.000
_cell.length_b   1.000
_cell.length_c   1.000
_cell.angle_alpha   90.00
_cell.angle_beta   90.00
_cell.angle_gamma   90.00
#
_symmetry.space_group_name_H-M   'P 1'
#
loop_
_entity.id
_entity.type
_entity.pdbx_description
1 polymer ?
#
loop_
_entity_poly.entity_id
_entity_poly.type
_entity_poly.pdbx_seq_one_letter_code
_entity_poly.pdbx_strand_id
1 'polypeptide(L)'
;MPPTKTYNSKSFKPLIQSKTNKPSPVEKSLDLQIRHWLKRKDLLVKAVKYQKTNESAKINALIDKWRGICHQASNYLLNSMQVKIMHMGGYSTWKQQQKDKKINQSFDNDSYRENLSDFVNTEEFTHLSSYEQSDIMDQLNENSNQSISENETEETNLDDQLTMNELYRLLNINYDLIYN
;
A
#
# COMPACT_ATOMS: atom_id res chain seq x y z
N MET A 1 8.97 21.62 -49.38
CA MET A 1 9.53 21.24 -48.06
C MET A 1 9.55 22.48 -47.17
N PRO A 2 8.85 22.52 -46.03
CA PRO A 2 8.90 23.66 -45.11
C PRO A 2 10.04 23.49 -44.09
N PRO A 3 10.72 24.58 -43.68
CA PRO A 3 11.85 24.49 -42.76
C PRO A 3 11.40 24.24 -41.32
N THR A 4 12.01 23.23 -40.69
CA THR A 4 11.84 22.87 -39.28
C THR A 4 12.48 23.91 -38.37
N LYS A 5 11.68 24.74 -37.70
CA LYS A 5 12.15 25.60 -36.61
C LYS A 5 12.51 24.72 -35.41
N THR A 6 13.80 24.58 -35.13
CA THR A 6 14.30 23.99 -33.90
C THR A 6 13.98 24.92 -32.73
N TYR A 7 13.09 24.48 -31.84
CA TYR A 7 12.80 25.20 -30.61
C TYR A 7 13.99 25.09 -29.67
N ASN A 8 14.78 26.16 -29.62
CA ASN A 8 15.88 26.31 -28.67
C ASN A 8 15.28 26.40 -27.26
N SER A 9 15.46 25.36 -26.45
CA SER A 9 15.12 25.32 -25.03
C SER A 9 16.05 26.25 -24.25
N LYS A 10 15.85 27.56 -24.42
CA LYS A 10 16.52 28.56 -23.60
C LYS A 10 16.12 28.31 -22.15
N SER A 11 17.09 27.77 -21.42
CA SER A 11 17.21 27.73 -19.96
C SER A 11 16.32 28.77 -19.30
N PHE A 12 15.36 28.31 -18.51
CA PHE A 12 14.59 29.16 -17.62
C PHE A 12 15.55 29.69 -16.56
N LYS A 13 16.07 30.90 -16.77
CA LYS A 13 16.85 31.59 -15.75
C LYS A 13 15.86 32.12 -14.72
N PRO A 14 15.91 31.69 -13.45
CA PRO A 14 15.08 32.28 -12.43
C PRO A 14 15.39 33.79 -12.35
N LEU A 15 14.36 34.62 -12.23
CA LEU A 15 14.45 36.08 -12.19
C LEU A 15 15.21 36.62 -10.96
N ILE A 16 15.63 35.75 -10.04
CA ILE A 16 16.28 36.10 -8.77
C ILE A 16 17.57 35.28 -8.63
N GLN A 17 18.72 35.96 -8.68
CA GLN A 17 20.07 35.37 -8.53
C GLN A 17 20.72 35.69 -7.18
N SER A 18 20.00 35.68 -6.05
CA SER A 18 20.64 35.89 -4.74
C SER A 18 20.25 34.82 -3.71
N LYS A 19 21.28 34.19 -3.11
CA LYS A 19 21.18 33.14 -2.09
C LYS A 19 20.77 33.66 -0.69
N THR A 20 20.34 34.92 -0.56
CA THR A 20 20.17 35.57 0.76
C THR A 20 18.83 36.28 0.99
N ASN A 21 17.92 36.35 0.01
CA ASN A 21 16.61 36.95 0.24
C ASN A 21 15.56 35.90 0.63
N LYS A 22 15.14 35.93 1.90
CA LYS A 22 13.90 35.26 2.32
C LYS A 22 12.77 35.84 1.45
N PRO A 23 11.98 35.01 0.75
CA PRO A 23 10.98 35.52 -0.17
C PRO A 23 9.97 36.38 0.58
N SER A 24 9.70 37.55 0.03
CA SER A 24 8.75 38.51 0.58
C SER A 24 7.38 37.84 0.76
N PRO A 25 6.57 38.19 1.79
CA PRO A 25 5.22 37.65 1.94
C PRO A 25 4.37 37.75 0.67
N VAL A 26 4.61 38.79 -0.14
CA VAL A 26 3.98 39.00 -1.45
C VAL A 26 4.49 38.02 -2.51
N GLU A 27 5.79 37.72 -2.53
CA GLU A 27 6.36 36.72 -3.44
C GLU A 27 5.86 35.32 -3.09
N LYS A 28 5.77 34.99 -1.79
CA LYS A 28 5.20 33.71 -1.34
C LYS A 28 3.73 33.58 -1.74
N SER A 29 2.94 34.64 -1.60
CA SER A 29 1.53 34.60 -1.99
C SER A 29 1.35 34.49 -3.51
N LEU A 30 2.19 35.15 -4.30
CA LEU A 30 2.22 35.01 -5.75
C LEU A 30 2.64 33.61 -6.18
N ASP A 31 3.66 33.02 -5.55
CA ASP A 31 4.08 31.64 -5.82
C ASP A 31 2.98 30.62 -5.54
N LEU A 32 2.24 30.81 -4.44
CA LEU A 32 1.10 29.96 -4.11
C LEU A 32 -0.02 30.10 -5.15
N GLN A 33 -0.30 31.32 -5.61
CA GLN A 33 -1.26 31.55 -6.68
C GLN A 33 -0.81 30.92 -7.99
N ILE A 34 0.47 31.07 -8.38
CA ILE A 34 1.03 30.46 -9.59
C ILE A 34 0.88 28.93 -9.52
N ARG A 35 1.25 28.30 -8.40
CA ARG A 35 1.07 26.85 -8.21
C ARG A 35 -0.39 26.45 -8.27
N HIS A 36 -1.29 27.23 -7.70
CA HIS A 36 -2.73 26.99 -7.77
C HIS A 36 -3.22 27.00 -9.22
N TRP A 37 -2.88 28.06 -9.98
CA TRP A 37 -3.29 28.22 -11.36
C TRP A 37 -2.67 27.16 -12.29
N LEU A 38 -1.41 26.77 -12.06
CA LEU A 38 -0.76 25.68 -12.79
C LEU A 38 -1.47 24.34 -12.54
N LYS A 39 -1.73 23.99 -11.28
CA LYS A 39 -2.51 22.79 -10.93
C LYS A 39 -3.88 22.79 -11.60
N ARG A 40 -4.56 23.94 -11.59
CA ARG A 40 -5.89 24.09 -12.20
C ARG A 40 -5.85 23.95 -13.72
N LYS A 41 -4.85 24.54 -14.38
CA LYS A 41 -4.60 24.36 -15.82
C LYS A 41 -4.36 22.89 -16.16
N ASP A 42 -3.51 22.20 -15.41
CA ASP A 42 -3.19 20.79 -15.68
C ASP A 42 -4.41 19.89 -15.46
N LEU A 43 -5.22 20.19 -14.43
CA LEU A 43 -6.48 19.50 -14.19
C LEU A 43 -7.47 19.71 -15.35
N LEU A 44 -7.60 20.93 -15.88
CA LEU A 44 -8.44 21.21 -17.04
C LEU A 44 -7.95 20.49 -18.31
N VAL A 45 -6.65 20.48 -18.55
CA VAL A 45 -6.06 19.75 -19.69
C VAL A 45 -6.36 18.25 -19.59
N LYS A 46 -6.22 17.66 -18.40
CA LYS A 46 -6.58 16.26 -18.14
C LYS A 46 -8.07 16.01 -18.35
N ALA A 47 -8.94 16.88 -17.82
CA ALA A 47 -10.39 16.77 -17.98
C ALA A 47 -10.82 16.80 -19.46
N VAL A 48 -10.27 17.73 -20.25
CA VAL A 48 -10.52 17.78 -21.70
C VAL A 48 -10.02 16.53 -22.41
N LYS A 49 -8.86 15.99 -22.00
CA LYS A 49 -8.35 14.72 -22.55
C LYS A 49 -9.31 13.56 -22.28
N TYR A 50 -9.75 13.40 -21.03
CA TYR A 50 -10.69 12.34 -20.65
C TYR A 50 -12.05 12.48 -21.33
N GLN A 51 -12.55 13.70 -21.50
CA GLN A 51 -13.79 13.95 -22.24
C GLN A 51 -13.66 13.56 -23.71
N LYS A 52 -12.51 13.84 -24.34
CA LYS A 52 -12.27 13.49 -25.75
C LYS A 52 -12.10 11.99 -25.97
N THR A 53 -11.42 11.28 -25.07
CA THR A 53 -11.18 9.85 -25.25
C THR A 53 -12.42 9.00 -24.94
N ASN A 54 -13.37 9.51 -24.14
CA ASN A 54 -14.61 8.81 -23.76
C ASN A 54 -14.36 7.37 -23.29
N GLU A 55 -13.19 7.14 -22.66
CA GLU A 55 -12.74 5.82 -22.20
C GLU A 55 -13.44 5.40 -20.91
N SER A 56 -14.13 6.32 -20.23
CA SER A 56 -14.88 6.07 -18.99
C SER A 56 -15.87 4.91 -19.15
N ALA A 57 -16.60 4.85 -20.26
CA ALA A 57 -17.55 3.77 -20.52
C ALA A 57 -16.86 2.39 -20.63
N LYS A 58 -15.69 2.34 -21.29
CA LYS A 58 -14.90 1.10 -21.42
C LYS A 58 -14.31 0.67 -20.08
N ILE A 59 -13.81 1.63 -19.31
CA ILE A 59 -13.26 1.39 -17.98
C ILE A 59 -14.36 0.87 -17.06
N ASN A 60 -15.53 1.50 -17.05
CA ASN A 60 -16.68 1.02 -16.24
C ASN A 60 -17.10 -0.39 -16.65
N ALA A 61 -17.19 -0.68 -17.95
CA ALA A 61 -17.51 -2.03 -18.42
C ALA A 61 -16.45 -3.09 -18.00
N LEU A 62 -15.17 -2.70 -17.93
CA LEU A 62 -14.12 -3.58 -17.41
C LEU A 62 -14.24 -3.75 -15.89
N ILE A 63 -14.52 -2.68 -15.15
CA ILE A 63 -14.77 -2.72 -13.71
C ILE A 63 -15.90 -3.69 -13.41
N ASP A 64 -17.03 -3.60 -14.09
CA ASP A 64 -18.18 -4.48 -13.89
C ASP A 64 -17.86 -5.94 -14.19
N LYS A 65 -17.09 -6.21 -15.26
CA LYS A 65 -16.63 -7.56 -15.59
C LYS A 65 -15.76 -8.15 -14.48
N TRP A 66 -14.78 -7.38 -14.01
CA TRP A 66 -13.87 -7.85 -12.97
C TRP A 66 -14.59 -8.00 -11.62
N ARG A 67 -15.51 -7.11 -11.29
CA ARG A 67 -16.39 -7.25 -10.11
C ARG A 67 -17.21 -8.52 -10.18
N GLY A 68 -17.81 -8.82 -11.34
CA GLY A 68 -18.55 -10.07 -11.55
C GLY A 68 -17.70 -11.32 -11.34
N ILE A 69 -16.47 -11.33 -11.89
CA ILE A 69 -15.52 -12.43 -11.70
C ILE A 69 -15.12 -12.56 -10.21
N CYS A 70 -14.81 -11.44 -9.55
CA CYS A 70 -14.47 -11.42 -8.14
C CYS A 70 -15.62 -11.93 -7.27
N HIS A 71 -16.87 -11.50 -7.52
CA HIS A 71 -18.04 -12.03 -6.82
C HIS A 71 -18.15 -13.55 -6.96
N GLN A 72 -18.02 -14.07 -8.19
CA GLN A 72 -18.14 -15.50 -8.43
C GLN A 72 -17.00 -16.29 -7.78
N ALA A 73 -15.77 -15.79 -7.88
CA ALA A 73 -14.60 -16.41 -7.25
C ALA A 73 -14.69 -16.40 -5.73
N SER A 74 -15.11 -15.29 -5.13
CA SER A 74 -15.29 -15.16 -3.68
C SER A 74 -16.41 -16.05 -3.17
N ASN A 75 -17.53 -16.18 -3.88
CA ASN A 75 -18.60 -17.12 -3.53
C ASN A 75 -18.12 -18.58 -3.54
N TYR A 76 -17.37 -18.97 -4.58
CA TYR A 76 -16.78 -20.30 -4.65
C TYR A 76 -15.80 -20.54 -3.49
N LEU A 77 -14.92 -19.58 -3.23
CA LEU A 77 -13.95 -19.66 -2.16
C LEU A 77 -14.62 -19.77 -0.79
N LEU A 78 -15.63 -18.94 -0.53
CA LEU A 78 -16.41 -18.97 0.71
C LEU A 78 -17.01 -20.35 0.95
N ASN A 79 -17.70 -20.92 -0.04
CA ASN A 79 -18.28 -22.25 0.06
C ASN A 79 -17.21 -23.31 0.35
N SER A 80 -16.08 -23.25 -0.36
CA SER A 80 -14.97 -24.18 -0.15
C SER A 80 -14.36 -24.07 1.26
N MET A 81 -14.26 -22.85 1.80
CA MET A 81 -13.74 -22.59 3.13
C MET A 81 -14.73 -23.04 4.20
N GLN A 82 -16.03 -22.75 4.03
CA GLN A 82 -17.08 -23.19 4.95
C GLN A 82 -17.08 -24.72 5.09
N VAL A 83 -16.96 -25.45 3.98
CA VAL A 83 -16.82 -26.92 4.03
C VAL A 83 -15.58 -27.32 4.82
N LYS A 84 -14.41 -26.73 4.57
CA LYS A 84 -13.19 -27.05 5.33
C LYS A 84 -13.34 -26.74 6.82
N ILE A 85 -13.90 -25.59 7.14
CA ILE A 85 -14.15 -25.13 8.52
C ILE A 85 -15.09 -26.09 9.23
N MET A 86 -16.15 -26.55 8.56
CA MET A 86 -17.06 -27.56 9.11
C MET A 86 -16.33 -28.88 9.42
N HIS A 87 -15.42 -29.33 8.56
CA HIS A 87 -14.59 -30.52 8.82
C HIS A 87 -13.57 -30.31 9.96
N MET A 88 -13.14 -29.07 10.21
CA MET A 88 -12.23 -28.71 11.31
C MET A 88 -12.94 -28.50 12.66
N GLY A 89 -14.25 -28.76 12.74
CA GLY A 89 -15.03 -28.64 13.98
C GLY A 89 -15.70 -27.28 14.19
N GLY A 90 -15.84 -26.47 13.13
CA GLY A 90 -16.58 -25.21 13.16
C GLY A 90 -15.70 -23.96 13.07
N TYR A 91 -16.34 -22.79 13.02
CA TYR A 91 -15.66 -21.52 12.80
C TYR A 91 -14.83 -21.09 14.02
N SER A 92 -15.35 -21.27 15.23
CA SER A 92 -14.63 -20.95 16.46
C SER A 92 -13.30 -21.71 16.58
N THR A 93 -13.28 -23.02 16.25
CA THR A 93 -12.05 -23.82 16.33
C THR A 93 -11.03 -23.38 15.29
N TRP A 94 -11.46 -23.10 14.06
CA TRP A 94 -10.58 -22.58 13.02
C TRP A 94 -10.00 -21.21 13.39
N LYS A 95 -10.82 -20.30 13.93
CA LYS A 95 -10.39 -18.96 14.34
C LYS A 95 -9.34 -19.03 15.45
N GLN A 96 -9.53 -19.90 16.43
CA GLN A 96 -8.54 -20.13 17.48
C GLN A 96 -7.23 -20.69 16.91
N GLN A 97 -7.30 -21.69 16.01
CA GLN A 97 -6.09 -22.21 15.34
C GLN A 97 -5.35 -21.15 14.52
N GLN A 98 -6.04 -20.22 13.88
CA GLN A 98 -5.40 -19.12 13.16
C GLN A 98 -4.72 -18.14 14.10
N LYS A 99 -5.34 -17.82 15.25
CA LYS A 99 -4.70 -17.01 16.29
C LYS A 99 -3.46 -17.68 16.83
N ASP A 100 -3.54 -18.96 17.18
CA ASP A 100 -2.41 -19.72 17.72
C ASP A 100 -1.26 -19.80 16.70
N LYS A 101 -1.57 -19.98 15.42
CA LYS A 101 -0.56 -19.93 14.34
C LYS A 101 0.11 -18.57 14.23
N LYS A 102 -0.66 -17.47 14.27
CA LYS A 102 -0.11 -16.12 14.22
C LYS A 102 0.76 -15.82 15.44
N ILE A 103 0.30 -16.21 16.63
CA ILE A 103 1.04 -16.05 17.88
C ILE A 103 2.36 -16.82 17.81
N ASN A 104 2.33 -18.08 17.38
CA ASN A 104 3.55 -18.88 17.22
C ASN A 104 4.50 -18.28 16.18
N GLN A 105 3.99 -17.79 15.04
CA GLN A 105 4.80 -17.09 14.05
C GLN A 105 5.41 -15.79 14.59
N SER A 106 4.67 -15.05 15.44
CA SER A 106 5.20 -13.86 16.11
C SER A 106 6.30 -14.24 17.09
N PHE A 107 6.11 -15.28 17.89
CA PHE A 107 7.12 -15.77 18.83
C PHE A 107 8.38 -16.26 18.13
N ASP A 108 8.25 -17.00 17.03
CA ASP A 108 9.38 -17.46 16.22
C ASP A 108 10.15 -16.26 15.62
N ASN A 109 9.44 -15.25 15.13
CA ASN A 109 10.05 -14.02 14.61
C ASN A 109 10.71 -13.19 15.72
N ASP A 110 10.10 -13.04 16.88
CA ASP A 110 10.69 -12.29 18.00
C ASP A 110 11.91 -13.01 18.57
N SER A 111 11.88 -14.34 18.68
CA SER A 111 13.05 -15.14 19.04
C SER A 111 14.16 -14.99 17.99
N TYR A 112 13.83 -15.03 16.70
CA TYR A 112 14.80 -14.79 15.63
C TYR A 112 15.41 -13.38 15.72
N ARG A 113 14.61 -12.36 16.00
CA ARG A 113 15.06 -10.97 16.20
C ARG A 113 15.96 -10.82 17.43
N GLU A 114 15.63 -11.45 18.54
CA GLU A 114 16.45 -11.44 19.76
C GLU A 114 17.81 -12.09 19.49
N ASN A 115 17.84 -13.26 18.84
CA ASN A 115 19.08 -13.92 18.44
C ASN A 115 19.92 -13.06 17.48
N LEU A 116 19.28 -12.36 16.53
CA LEU A 116 19.98 -11.49 15.58
C LEU A 116 20.53 -10.24 16.26
N SER A 117 19.80 -9.68 17.22
CA SER A 117 20.24 -8.56 18.06
C SER A 117 21.44 -8.97 18.93
N ASP A 118 21.38 -10.15 19.55
CA ASP A 118 22.49 -10.68 20.34
C ASP A 118 23.72 -10.92 19.48
N PHE A 119 23.55 -11.42 18.26
CA PHE A 119 24.65 -11.61 17.30
C PHE A 119 25.35 -10.29 16.94
N VAL A 120 24.60 -9.22 16.70
CA VAL A 120 25.16 -7.88 16.41
C VAL A 120 26.01 -7.35 17.58
N ASN A 121 25.73 -7.78 18.81
CA ASN A 121 26.48 -7.39 20.01
C ASN A 121 27.74 -8.23 20.24
N THR A 122 28.00 -9.29 19.45
CA THR A 122 29.19 -10.14 19.61
C THR A 122 30.40 -9.63 18.85
N GLU A 123 31.61 -10.03 19.30
CA GLU A 123 32.87 -9.72 18.61
C GLU A 123 32.92 -10.34 17.20
N GLU A 124 32.20 -11.44 16.96
CA GLU A 124 32.09 -12.12 15.67
C GLU A 124 31.47 -11.23 14.58
N PHE A 125 30.51 -10.37 14.96
CA PHE A 125 29.91 -9.41 14.03
C PHE A 125 30.92 -8.38 13.51
N THR A 126 31.89 -7.98 14.35
CA THR A 126 32.91 -6.98 13.98
C THR A 126 33.94 -7.53 13.00
N HIS A 127 34.05 -8.86 12.89
CA HIS A 127 34.94 -9.55 11.95
C HIS A 127 34.32 -9.80 10.58
N LEU A 128 33.01 -9.61 10.42
CA LEU A 128 32.31 -9.72 9.14
C LEU A 128 32.70 -8.60 8.17
N SER A 129 32.46 -8.83 6.88
CA SER A 129 32.65 -7.78 5.88
C SER A 129 31.64 -6.64 6.07
N SER A 130 32.00 -5.43 5.63
CA SER A 130 31.09 -4.27 5.65
C SER A 130 29.78 -4.51 4.88
N TYR A 131 29.78 -5.45 3.93
CA TYR A 131 28.58 -5.82 3.17
C TYR A 131 27.64 -6.69 4.02
N GLU A 132 28.18 -7.69 4.71
CA GLU A 132 27.42 -8.58 5.60
C GLU A 132 26.88 -7.84 6.83
N GLN A 133 27.66 -6.92 7.40
CA GLN A 133 27.20 -6.07 8.50
C GLN A 133 26.01 -5.17 8.09
N SER A 134 26.03 -4.65 6.86
CA SER A 134 24.92 -3.84 6.33
C SER A 134 23.66 -4.69 6.15
N ASP A 135 23.79 -5.88 5.57
CA ASP A 135 22.66 -6.78 5.30
C ASP A 135 21.94 -7.22 6.58
N ILE A 136 22.71 -7.55 7.62
CA ILE A 136 22.16 -7.92 8.95
C ILE A 136 21.48 -6.72 9.61
N MET A 137 22.05 -5.52 9.50
CA MET A 137 21.46 -4.30 10.06
C MET A 137 20.16 -3.90 9.33
N ASP A 138 20.11 -4.09 8.01
CA ASP A 138 18.92 -3.83 7.19
C ASP A 138 17.79 -4.81 7.57
N GLN A 139 18.10 -6.09 7.77
CA GLN A 139 17.12 -7.10 8.24
C GLN A 139 16.55 -6.78 9.63
N LEU A 140 17.37 -6.24 10.54
CA LEU A 140 16.93 -5.83 11.88
C LEU A 140 16.00 -4.60 11.82
N ASN A 141 16.31 -3.65 10.93
CA ASN A 141 15.50 -2.45 10.72
C ASN A 141 14.18 -2.75 9.98
N GLU A 142 14.15 -3.63 8.99
CA GLU A 142 12.92 -4.01 8.28
C GLU A 142 11.91 -4.69 9.23
N ASN A 143 12.37 -5.63 10.05
CA ASN A 143 11.52 -6.34 11.01
C ASN A 143 10.95 -5.42 12.11
N SER A 144 11.61 -4.29 12.41
CA SER A 144 11.13 -3.33 13.42
C SER A 144 9.87 -2.56 13.02
N ASN A 145 9.61 -2.41 11.71
CA ASN A 145 8.49 -1.63 11.19
C ASN A 145 7.18 -2.44 11.05
N GLN A 146 7.25 -3.77 11.16
CA GLN A 146 6.14 -4.67 10.87
C GLN A 146 5.21 -4.90 12.09
N SER A 147 5.69 -4.64 13.30
CA SER A 147 5.01 -4.97 14.57
C SER A 147 3.93 -3.97 15.02
N ILE A 148 3.74 -2.83 14.33
CA ILE A 148 2.86 -1.74 14.79
C ILE A 148 1.41 -1.87 14.26
N SER A 149 1.11 -2.78 13.32
CA SER A 149 -0.17 -2.79 12.59
C SER A 149 -1.28 -3.70 13.17
N GLU A 150 -1.09 -4.36 14.31
CA GLU A 150 -2.03 -5.41 14.76
C GLU A 150 -2.71 -5.06 16.09
N ASN A 151 -3.53 -4.02 16.09
CA ASN A 151 -4.53 -3.80 17.14
C ASN A 151 -5.90 -3.56 16.51
N GLU A 152 -6.57 -4.64 16.10
CA GLU A 152 -8.00 -4.61 15.83
C GLU A 152 -8.70 -5.54 16.84
N THR A 153 -9.36 -4.90 17.80
CA THR A 153 -10.34 -5.47 18.73
C THR A 153 -11.29 -6.41 18.02
N GLU A 154 -11.27 -7.68 18.41
CA GLU A 154 -12.25 -8.66 17.93
C GLU A 154 -13.45 -8.73 18.87
N GLU A 155 -14.56 -8.15 18.43
CA GLU A 155 -15.88 -8.45 18.96
C GLU A 155 -16.19 -9.94 18.80
N THR A 156 -16.67 -10.52 19.89
CA THR A 156 -17.20 -11.87 19.98
C THR A 156 -18.59 -11.91 19.37
N ASN A 157 -18.66 -11.99 18.04
CA ASN A 157 -19.93 -12.29 17.38
C ASN A 157 -20.30 -13.77 17.60
N LEU A 158 -21.55 -13.96 18.03
CA LEU A 158 -22.21 -15.22 18.38
C LEU A 158 -22.57 -16.10 17.17
N ASP A 159 -22.27 -15.66 15.95
CA ASP A 159 -22.52 -16.42 14.73
C ASP A 159 -21.28 -17.23 14.34
N ASP A 160 -21.39 -18.56 14.48
CA ASP A 160 -20.37 -19.57 14.16
C ASP A 160 -20.10 -19.75 12.65
N GLN A 161 -20.32 -18.72 11.83
CA GLN A 161 -20.21 -18.81 10.37
C GLN A 161 -19.25 -17.76 9.81
N LEU A 162 -18.34 -18.22 8.96
CA LEU A 162 -17.49 -17.35 8.16
C LEU A 162 -18.37 -16.51 7.22
N THR A 163 -18.34 -15.20 7.41
CA THR A 163 -19.05 -14.24 6.56
C THR A 163 -18.19 -13.80 5.36
N MET A 164 -18.85 -13.30 4.32
CA MET A 164 -18.15 -12.79 3.14
C MET A 164 -17.23 -11.59 3.48
N ASN A 165 -17.63 -10.73 4.42
CA ASN A 165 -16.80 -9.61 4.86
C ASN A 165 -15.49 -10.09 5.51
N GLU A 166 -15.57 -11.10 6.38
CA GLU A 166 -14.38 -11.71 6.99
C GLU A 166 -13.48 -12.38 5.97
N LEU A 167 -14.03 -12.99 4.91
CA LEU A 167 -13.25 -13.54 3.81
C LEU A 167 -12.45 -12.44 3.08
N TYR A 168 -13.05 -11.28 2.82
CA TYR A 168 -12.34 -10.18 2.16
C TYR A 168 -11.30 -9.53 3.06
N ARG A 169 -11.56 -9.44 4.38
CA ARG A 169 -10.54 -9.03 5.35
C ARG A 169 -9.37 -10.00 5.37
N LEU A 170 -9.62 -11.31 5.29
CA LEU A 170 -8.58 -12.33 5.20
C LEU A 170 -7.76 -12.21 3.90
N LEU A 171 -8.41 -11.87 2.78
CA LEU A 171 -7.76 -11.65 1.49
C LEU A 171 -7.09 -10.27 1.35
N ASN A 172 -7.23 -9.40 2.35
CA ASN A 172 -6.79 -8.00 2.33
C ASN A 172 -7.35 -7.22 1.13
N ILE A 173 -8.66 -7.37 0.87
CA ILE A 173 -9.38 -6.70 -0.21
C ILE A 173 -10.46 -5.81 0.41
N ASN A 174 -10.63 -4.59 -0.13
CA ASN A 174 -11.70 -3.70 0.29
C ASN A 174 -13.06 -4.22 -0.24
N TYR A 175 -13.99 -4.51 0.67
CA TYR A 175 -15.34 -4.97 0.36
C TYR A 175 -16.10 -4.00 -0.58
N ASP A 176 -15.96 -2.70 -0.33
CA ASP A 176 -16.63 -1.64 -1.08
C ASP A 176 -16.11 -1.53 -2.52
N LEU A 177 -14.92 -2.08 -2.81
CA LEU A 177 -14.43 -2.09 -4.19
C LEU A 177 -15.28 -3.00 -5.08
N ILE A 178 -15.85 -4.06 -4.50
CA ILE A 178 -16.51 -5.14 -5.21
C ILE A 178 -18.04 -5.00 -5.17
N TYR A 179 -18.61 -4.61 -4.04
CA TYR A 179 -20.08 -4.56 -3.82
C TYR A 179 -20.74 -3.18 -3.96
N ASN A 180 -20.00 -2.14 -4.40
CA ASN A 180 -20.49 -0.76 -4.53
C ASN A 180 -20.83 -0.37 -5.96
#